data_AF-A0A7Y2IIZ4-F1
#
_entry.id   AF-A0A7Y2IIZ4-F1
#
_cell.length_a   1.000
_cell.length_b   1.000
_cell.length_c   1.000
_cell.angle_alpha   90.00
_cell.angle_beta   90.00
_cell.angle_gamma   90.00
#
_symmetry.space_group_name_H-M   'P 1'
#
loop_
_entity.id
_entity.type
_entity.pdbx_description
1 polymer ?
#
loop_
_entity_poly.entity_id
_entity_poly.type
_entity_poly.pdbx_seq_one_letter_code
_entity_poly.pdbx_strand_id
1 'polypeptide(L)'
;MTAATPSPASPSSWTAEDERALLRRQRLNERAVQLSSLLSAGAVALGAVLTVFGLYRSSTEAAIPAAPVEPLAFELRDGAGVVVYETDVIQQVAADGLEMIRYPWRSELQGWEIAFLAPRGRASGYTWSDQQKIEIFVKESDDADRVARVLAHELGHAVDVTLNTGDERRAWLAERDADNQTAWWPTGGGADFETGAGDFAEVFASWQLGNDDFRSEVNPDVDAGDLQLLEQLAVRNSSDQ
;
A
#
# COMPACT_ATOMS: atom_id res chain seq x y z
N MET A 1 -24.83 -0.25 46.38
CA MET A 1 -24.55 -1.02 45.15
C MET A 1 -25.61 -0.67 44.13
N THR A 2 -25.25 0.12 43.14
CA THR A 2 -25.89 0.19 41.82
C THR A 2 -24.90 0.92 40.92
N ALA A 3 -24.08 0.15 40.20
CA ALA A 3 -23.18 0.67 39.19
C ALA A 3 -24.03 1.10 37.98
N ALA A 4 -23.81 2.33 37.52
CA ALA A 4 -24.38 2.82 36.28
C ALA A 4 -23.70 2.08 35.12
N THR A 5 -24.50 1.44 34.27
CA THR A 5 -24.07 0.89 32.98
C THR A 5 -23.63 2.05 32.08
N PRO A 6 -22.44 2.00 31.45
CA PRO A 6 -22.09 2.96 30.42
C PRO A 6 -22.98 2.74 29.19
N SER A 7 -23.53 3.84 28.65
CA SER A 7 -24.23 3.85 27.36
C SER A 7 -23.29 3.36 26.25
N PRO A 8 -23.77 2.59 25.27
CA PRO A 8 -22.98 2.24 24.10
C PRO A 8 -22.63 3.52 23.33
N ALA A 9 -21.35 3.65 22.96
CA ALA A 9 -20.87 4.70 22.07
C ALA A 9 -21.66 4.64 20.75
N SER A 10 -22.11 5.81 20.29
CA SER A 10 -22.79 5.95 19.00
C SER A 10 -21.90 5.44 17.87
N PRO A 11 -22.40 4.61 16.94
CA PRO A 11 -21.62 4.17 15.79
C PRO A 11 -21.28 5.39 14.92
N SER A 12 -20.00 5.61 14.66
CA SER A 12 -19.52 6.56 13.65
C SER A 12 -20.08 6.10 12.30
N SER A 13 -20.94 6.93 11.72
CA SER A 13 -21.76 6.59 10.56
C SER A 13 -20.94 6.71 9.28
N TRP A 14 -20.25 5.64 8.90
CA TRP A 14 -19.92 5.40 7.50
C TRP A 14 -21.23 5.20 6.74
N THR A 15 -21.50 6.08 5.80
CA THR A 15 -22.76 6.17 5.07
C THR A 15 -22.60 5.62 3.66
N ALA A 16 -23.73 5.32 3.01
CA ALA A 16 -23.75 5.06 1.57
C ALA A 16 -23.18 6.24 0.73
N GLU A 17 -23.02 7.43 1.33
CA GLU A 17 -22.39 8.59 0.69
C GLU A 17 -20.86 8.48 0.68
N ASP A 18 -20.28 7.86 1.72
CA ASP A 18 -18.86 7.57 1.84
C ASP A 18 -18.43 6.45 0.88
N GLU A 19 -19.26 5.41 0.75
CA GLU A 19 -19.08 4.35 -0.26
C GLU A 19 -19.14 4.92 -1.70
N ARG A 20 -20.07 5.87 -1.94
CA ARG A 20 -20.12 6.59 -3.23
C ARG A 20 -18.96 7.56 -3.40
N ALA A 21 -18.41 8.13 -2.34
CA ALA A 21 -17.22 8.99 -2.40
C ALA A 21 -15.99 8.16 -2.79
N LEU A 22 -15.88 6.92 -2.28
CA LEU A 22 -14.85 5.95 -2.65
C LEU A 22 -14.94 5.56 -4.13
N LEU A 23 -16.13 5.19 -4.61
CA LEU A 23 -16.36 4.90 -6.03
C LEU A 23 -16.16 6.13 -6.95
N ARG A 24 -16.45 7.35 -6.46
CA ARG A 24 -16.19 8.60 -7.20
C ARG A 24 -14.70 8.91 -7.27
N ARG A 25 -13.93 8.63 -6.22
CA ARG A 25 -12.47 8.76 -6.23
C ARG A 25 -11.81 7.77 -7.17
N GLN A 26 -12.25 6.50 -7.18
CA GLN A 26 -11.82 5.51 -8.17
C GLN A 26 -12.03 6.04 -9.60
N ARG A 27 -13.21 6.60 -9.90
CA ARG A 27 -13.52 7.18 -11.23
C ARG A 27 -12.79 8.50 -11.55
N LEU A 28 -12.47 9.32 -10.56
CA LEU A 28 -11.71 10.56 -10.77
C LEU A 28 -10.23 10.23 -11.01
N ASN A 29 -9.68 9.23 -10.33
CA ASN A 29 -8.37 8.67 -10.61
C ASN A 29 -8.34 8.10 -12.04
N GLU A 30 -9.35 7.34 -12.48
CA GLU A 30 -9.50 6.87 -13.87
C GLU A 30 -9.52 8.03 -14.90
N ARG A 31 -10.20 9.14 -14.62
CA ARG A 31 -10.29 10.29 -15.55
C ARG A 31 -9.01 11.13 -15.59
N ALA A 32 -8.35 11.31 -14.46
CA ALA A 32 -7.03 11.94 -14.39
C ALA A 32 -5.97 11.12 -15.15
N VAL A 33 -6.10 9.78 -15.11
CA VAL A 33 -5.28 8.84 -15.90
C VAL A 33 -5.60 8.94 -17.40
N GLN A 34 -6.88 8.98 -17.80
CA GLN A 34 -7.27 9.10 -19.21
C GLN A 34 -6.87 10.44 -19.87
N LEU A 35 -7.02 11.57 -19.17
CA LEU A 35 -6.62 12.89 -19.71
C LEU A 35 -5.10 13.02 -19.91
N SER A 36 -4.32 12.37 -19.05
CA SER A 36 -2.86 12.30 -19.17
C SER A 36 -2.41 11.44 -20.36
N SER A 37 -3.14 10.36 -20.67
CA SER A 37 -2.81 9.45 -21.78
C SER A 37 -2.98 10.05 -23.19
N LEU A 38 -3.86 11.05 -23.37
CA LEU A 38 -4.05 11.74 -24.65
C LEU A 38 -2.91 12.72 -24.99
N LEU A 39 -2.17 13.22 -23.99
CA LEU A 39 -1.02 14.11 -24.21
C LEU A 39 0.26 13.33 -24.57
N SER A 40 0.37 12.07 -24.16
CA SER A 40 1.54 11.21 -24.46
C SER A 40 1.46 10.53 -25.83
N ALA A 41 0.25 10.25 -26.34
CA ALA A 41 0.06 9.65 -27.66
C ALA A 41 0.36 10.61 -28.83
N GLY A 42 0.43 11.93 -28.60
CA GLY A 42 0.79 12.93 -29.61
C GLY A 42 2.29 13.08 -29.86
N ALA A 43 3.16 12.56 -29.00
CA ALA A 43 4.60 12.85 -29.03
C ALA A 43 5.46 11.83 -29.80
N VAL A 44 4.89 10.71 -30.26
CA VAL A 44 5.66 9.65 -30.97
C VAL A 44 5.52 9.74 -32.50
N ALA A 45 4.73 10.67 -33.03
CA ALA A 45 4.48 10.76 -34.47
C ALA A 45 4.76 12.15 -35.08
N LEU A 46 5.94 12.73 -34.86
CA LEU A 46 6.60 13.78 -35.67
C LEU A 46 7.89 14.17 -34.91
N GLY A 47 9.10 13.75 -35.29
CA GLY A 47 9.72 14.04 -36.57
C GLY A 47 10.44 15.39 -36.52
N ALA A 48 11.64 15.41 -35.93
CA ALA A 48 12.79 16.29 -36.19
C ALA A 48 12.65 17.85 -36.28
N VAL A 49 13.70 18.51 -35.77
CA VAL A 49 14.20 19.88 -36.05
C VAL A 49 13.54 21.06 -35.28
N LEU A 50 14.29 21.65 -34.33
CA LEU A 50 14.76 23.06 -34.30
C LEU A 50 15.26 23.51 -32.89
N THR A 51 16.56 23.81 -32.83
CA THR A 51 17.27 24.94 -32.16
C THR A 51 16.87 25.50 -30.78
N VAL A 52 17.83 25.43 -29.85
CA VAL A 52 18.34 26.46 -28.92
C VAL A 52 17.42 27.65 -28.57
N PHE A 53 17.01 27.76 -27.30
CA PHE A 53 17.35 28.88 -26.38
C PHE A 53 16.74 28.59 -25.00
N GLY A 54 17.48 28.95 -23.96
CA GLY A 54 17.23 28.48 -22.60
C GLY A 54 15.94 28.98 -21.97
N LEU A 55 15.50 28.23 -20.97
CA LEU A 55 14.91 28.75 -19.74
C LEU A 55 15.19 27.70 -18.66
N TYR A 56 16.09 28.06 -17.75
CA TYR A 56 16.22 27.45 -16.43
C TYR A 56 14.84 27.51 -15.77
N ARG A 57 14.12 26.38 -15.72
CA ARG A 57 12.98 26.21 -14.84
C ARG A 57 13.20 24.95 -14.03
N SER A 58 13.61 25.18 -12.78
CA SER A 58 13.55 24.23 -11.69
C SER A 58 12.11 23.71 -11.58
N SER A 59 11.90 22.44 -11.88
CA SER A 59 10.66 21.72 -11.60
C SER A 59 10.99 20.23 -11.41
N THR A 60 11.74 19.92 -10.36
CA THR A 60 11.90 18.53 -9.88
C THR A 60 10.82 18.23 -8.84
N GLU A 61 9.58 18.22 -9.28
CA GLU A 61 8.49 17.51 -8.62
C GLU A 61 8.18 16.31 -9.52
N ALA A 62 8.93 15.23 -9.32
CA ALA A 62 8.68 13.99 -10.02
C ALA A 62 7.33 13.45 -9.55
N ALA A 63 6.33 13.60 -10.42
CA ALA A 63 4.96 13.14 -10.18
C ALA A 63 4.94 11.64 -9.88
N ILE A 64 4.01 11.25 -9.00
CA ILE A 64 3.63 9.85 -8.74
C ILE A 64 3.41 9.15 -10.09
N PRO A 65 4.00 7.97 -10.35
CA PRO A 65 3.76 7.25 -11.59
C PRO A 65 2.26 6.96 -11.73
N ALA A 66 1.71 7.27 -12.90
CA ALA A 66 0.26 7.19 -13.16
C ALA A 66 -0.23 5.77 -13.54
N ALA A 67 0.68 4.80 -13.59
CA ALA A 67 0.42 3.42 -13.97
C ALA A 67 1.51 2.51 -13.39
N PRO A 68 1.21 1.21 -13.18
CA PRO A 68 2.22 0.19 -12.89
C PRO A 68 3.29 0.17 -13.99
N VAL A 69 4.51 -0.22 -13.63
CA VAL A 69 5.56 -0.47 -14.62
C VAL A 69 5.47 -1.91 -15.08
N GLU A 70 5.33 -2.13 -16.39
CA GLU A 70 5.51 -3.45 -17.01
C GLU A 70 6.98 -3.88 -16.83
N PRO A 71 7.29 -4.87 -15.98
CA PRO A 71 8.67 -5.26 -15.74
C PRO A 71 9.22 -6.06 -16.94
N LEU A 72 10.50 -5.86 -17.26
CA LEU A 72 11.26 -6.78 -18.11
C LEU A 72 11.62 -8.01 -17.25
N ALA A 73 10.69 -8.97 -17.15
CA ALA A 73 10.73 -10.03 -16.14
C ALA A 73 11.59 -11.25 -16.52
N PHE A 74 12.42 -11.72 -15.58
CA PHE A 74 12.66 -13.15 -15.40
C PHE A 74 11.55 -13.69 -14.49
N GLU A 75 10.64 -14.50 -15.05
CA GLU A 75 9.48 -15.00 -14.32
C GLU A 75 9.79 -16.30 -13.58
N LEU A 76 9.65 -16.30 -12.25
CA LEU A 76 9.45 -17.53 -11.47
C LEU A 76 7.94 -17.76 -11.31
N ARG A 77 7.35 -18.51 -12.24
CA ARG A 77 5.95 -18.92 -12.17
C ARG A 77 5.82 -20.23 -11.39
N ASP A 78 5.58 -20.13 -10.09
CA ASP A 78 4.93 -21.19 -9.34
C ASP A 78 3.53 -20.67 -8.97
N GLY A 79 2.48 -21.43 -9.26
CA GLY A 79 1.07 -20.99 -9.36
C GLY A 79 0.39 -20.46 -8.09
N ALA A 80 1.13 -19.87 -7.15
CA ALA A 80 0.67 -19.35 -5.86
C ALA A 80 1.04 -17.87 -5.62
N GLY A 81 1.71 -17.18 -6.53
CA GLY A 81 2.03 -15.75 -6.39
C GLY A 81 3.25 -15.39 -7.22
N VAL A 82 3.15 -14.33 -7.99
CA VAL A 82 4.20 -13.96 -8.95
C VAL A 82 5.17 -13.01 -8.29
N VAL A 83 6.48 -13.32 -8.38
CA VAL A 83 7.54 -12.39 -7.98
C VAL A 83 8.36 -12.04 -9.20
N VAL A 84 8.54 -10.75 -9.44
CA VAL A 84 9.30 -10.21 -10.57
C VAL A 84 10.42 -9.32 -10.06
N TYR A 85 11.57 -9.42 -10.71
CA TYR A 85 12.72 -8.54 -10.50
C TYR A 85 13.05 -7.83 -11.81
N GLU A 86 13.28 -6.52 -11.76
CA GLU A 86 13.67 -5.73 -12.93
C GLU A 86 15.10 -6.05 -13.39
N THR A 87 16.00 -6.37 -12.46
CA THR A 87 17.40 -6.74 -12.75
C THR A 87 17.93 -7.78 -11.75
N ASP A 88 18.98 -8.51 -12.14
CA ASP A 88 19.70 -9.45 -11.25
C ASP A 88 20.30 -8.75 -10.02
N VAL A 89 20.72 -7.47 -10.16
CA VAL A 89 21.25 -6.69 -9.04
C VAL A 89 20.17 -6.41 -8.01
N ILE A 90 18.97 -6.03 -8.46
CA ILE A 90 17.81 -5.85 -7.57
C ILE A 90 17.41 -7.17 -6.92
N GLN A 91 17.45 -8.28 -7.66
CA GLN A 91 17.19 -9.60 -7.08
C GLN A 91 18.15 -9.93 -5.94
N GLN A 92 19.45 -9.69 -6.11
CA GLN A 92 20.46 -9.96 -5.07
C GLN A 92 20.22 -9.14 -3.79
N VAL A 93 19.71 -7.92 -3.91
CA VAL A 93 19.39 -7.06 -2.76
C VAL A 93 18.05 -7.45 -2.11
N ALA A 94 17.05 -7.79 -2.93
CA ALA A 94 15.67 -7.95 -2.46
C ALA A 94 15.31 -9.37 -2.01
N ALA A 95 16.04 -10.39 -2.46
CA ALA A 95 15.73 -11.79 -2.15
C ALA A 95 15.72 -12.05 -0.64
N ASP A 96 16.77 -11.61 0.07
CA ASP A 96 16.88 -11.78 1.52
C ASP A 96 15.73 -11.07 2.26
N GLY A 97 15.37 -9.85 1.83
CA GLY A 97 14.25 -9.11 2.42
C GLY A 97 12.88 -9.78 2.21
N LEU A 98 12.67 -10.43 1.06
CA LEU A 98 11.47 -11.25 0.80
C LEU A 98 11.43 -12.50 1.70
N GLU A 99 12.57 -13.13 1.96
CA GLU A 99 12.67 -14.33 2.82
C GLU A 99 12.40 -14.02 4.30
N MET A 100 12.54 -12.76 4.73
CA MET A 100 12.20 -12.32 6.09
C MET A 100 10.68 -12.28 6.34
N ILE A 101 9.85 -12.24 5.30
CA ILE A 101 8.39 -12.21 5.42
C ILE A 101 7.86 -13.59 5.80
N ARG A 102 7.24 -13.70 6.97
CA ARG A 102 6.68 -14.95 7.50
C ARG A 102 5.22 -15.16 7.11
N TYR A 103 4.50 -14.09 6.83
CA TYR A 103 3.11 -14.13 6.40
C TYR A 103 2.94 -14.96 5.11
N PRO A 104 1.99 -15.90 5.04
CA PRO A 104 1.81 -16.79 3.90
C PRO A 104 1.09 -16.09 2.74
N TRP A 105 1.64 -14.97 2.26
CA TRP A 105 1.01 -14.10 1.26
C TRP A 105 0.59 -14.83 -0.02
N ARG A 106 1.33 -15.88 -0.41
CA ARG A 106 1.00 -16.67 -1.60
C ARG A 106 -0.38 -17.37 -1.49
N SER A 107 -0.74 -17.87 -0.30
CA SER A 107 -2.06 -18.52 -0.11
C SER A 107 -3.16 -17.53 0.21
N GLU A 108 -2.87 -16.47 0.98
CA GLU A 108 -3.87 -15.50 1.42
C GLU A 108 -4.17 -14.43 0.35
N LEU A 109 -3.19 -14.06 -0.46
CA LEU A 109 -3.28 -13.04 -1.50
C LEU A 109 -3.17 -13.68 -2.89
N GLN A 110 -4.00 -14.69 -3.14
CA GLN A 110 -4.04 -15.36 -4.46
C GLN A 110 -4.33 -14.35 -5.58
N GLY A 111 -3.51 -14.41 -6.62
CA GLY A 111 -3.58 -13.50 -7.76
C GLY A 111 -2.73 -12.24 -7.62
N TRP A 112 -2.13 -11.99 -6.44
CA TRP A 112 -1.24 -10.86 -6.28
C TRP A 112 0.16 -11.09 -6.86
N GLU A 113 0.73 -10.03 -7.45
CA GLU A 113 2.11 -9.95 -7.93
C GLU A 113 2.93 -9.02 -7.04
N ILE A 114 4.19 -9.39 -6.78
CA ILE A 114 5.20 -8.52 -6.17
C ILE A 114 6.30 -8.25 -7.21
N ALA A 115 6.51 -6.98 -7.55
CA ALA A 115 7.56 -6.55 -8.45
C ALA A 115 8.61 -5.71 -7.72
N PHE A 116 9.87 -6.15 -7.75
CA PHE A 116 11.02 -5.39 -7.26
C PHE A 116 11.67 -4.65 -8.42
N LEU A 117 11.71 -3.33 -8.29
CA LEU A 117 11.94 -2.40 -9.39
C LEU A 117 13.02 -1.38 -9.02
N ALA A 118 13.66 -0.79 -10.04
CA ALA A 118 14.58 0.32 -9.85
C ALA A 118 13.83 1.57 -9.36
N PRO A 119 14.46 2.48 -8.59
CA PRO A 119 13.76 3.60 -7.95
C PRO A 119 13.14 4.57 -8.95
N ARG A 120 11.86 4.90 -8.72
CA ARG A 120 11.11 5.88 -9.52
C ARG A 120 10.48 6.91 -8.59
N GLY A 121 11.00 8.13 -8.60
CA GLY A 121 10.51 9.20 -7.74
C GLY A 121 10.93 9.03 -6.27
N ARG A 122 10.03 9.38 -5.35
CA ARG A 122 10.32 9.44 -3.90
C ARG A 122 9.73 8.29 -3.09
N ALA A 123 8.79 7.53 -3.66
CA ALA A 123 8.16 6.40 -2.98
C ALA A 123 9.14 5.23 -2.86
N SER A 124 8.99 4.46 -1.79
CA SER A 124 9.73 3.20 -1.60
C SER A 124 8.92 1.98 -2.02
N GLY A 125 7.59 2.09 -2.08
CA GLY A 125 6.70 1.07 -2.62
C GLY A 125 5.34 1.64 -3.02
N TYR A 126 4.53 0.81 -3.68
CA TYR A 126 3.12 1.05 -3.97
C TYR A 126 2.33 -0.25 -3.94
N THR A 127 1.08 -0.15 -3.48
CA THR A 127 0.07 -1.20 -3.58
C THR A 127 -1.03 -0.78 -4.56
N TRP A 128 -1.09 -1.45 -5.70
CA TRP A 128 -2.08 -1.26 -6.77
C TRP A 128 -3.22 -2.27 -6.61
N SER A 129 -4.24 -1.90 -5.83
CA SER A 129 -5.32 -2.80 -5.43
C SER A 129 -6.22 -3.25 -6.59
N ASP A 130 -6.41 -2.43 -7.61
CA ASP A 130 -7.19 -2.74 -8.82
C ASP A 130 -6.50 -3.79 -9.71
N GLN A 131 -5.18 -3.89 -9.62
CA GLN A 131 -4.34 -4.78 -10.42
C GLN A 131 -3.77 -5.94 -9.60
N GLN A 132 -4.04 -5.98 -8.29
CA GLN A 132 -3.45 -6.92 -7.35
C GLN A 132 -1.92 -6.93 -7.47
N LYS A 133 -1.30 -5.76 -7.50
CA LYS A 133 0.15 -5.64 -7.69
C LYS A 133 0.79 -4.82 -6.59
N ILE A 134 1.91 -5.31 -6.06
CA ILE A 134 2.79 -4.60 -5.15
C ILE A 134 4.07 -4.28 -5.92
N GLU A 135 4.50 -3.02 -5.88
CA GLU A 135 5.77 -2.57 -6.44
C GLU A 135 6.67 -2.10 -5.31
N ILE A 136 7.91 -2.58 -5.28
CA ILE A 136 8.93 -2.20 -4.30
C ILE A 136 10.11 -1.58 -5.04
N PHE A 137 10.48 -0.36 -4.67
CA PHE A 137 11.57 0.39 -5.30
C PHE A 137 12.87 0.21 -4.53
N VAL A 138 13.76 -0.58 -5.11
CA VAL A 138 15.01 -1.04 -4.49
C VAL A 138 16.20 -0.32 -5.12
N LYS A 139 17.00 0.33 -4.28
CA LYS A 139 18.32 0.86 -4.62
C LYS A 139 19.36 -0.23 -4.44
N GLU A 140 20.42 -0.20 -5.23
CA GLU A 140 21.56 -1.11 -5.08
C GLU A 140 22.25 -1.01 -3.71
N SER A 141 22.08 0.13 -3.02
CA SER A 141 22.64 0.38 -1.68
C SER A 141 21.70 0.05 -0.53
N ASP A 142 20.48 -0.42 -0.82
CA ASP A 142 19.55 -0.82 0.23
C ASP A 142 20.02 -2.14 0.87
N ASP A 143 19.62 -2.37 2.12
CA ASP A 143 19.81 -3.63 2.82
C ASP A 143 18.49 -4.43 2.89
N ALA A 144 18.62 -5.70 3.28
CA ALA A 144 17.50 -6.62 3.38
C ALA A 144 16.42 -6.14 4.37
N ASP A 145 16.83 -5.57 5.51
CA ASP A 145 15.92 -5.08 6.55
C ASP A 145 15.02 -3.95 6.01
N ARG A 146 15.60 -2.98 5.30
CA ARG A 146 14.81 -1.91 4.66
C ARG A 146 13.85 -2.47 3.62
N VAL A 147 14.31 -3.38 2.76
CA VAL A 147 13.45 -3.98 1.72
C VAL A 147 12.30 -4.76 2.37
N ALA A 148 12.59 -5.58 3.38
CA ALA A 148 11.58 -6.32 4.14
C ALA A 148 10.57 -5.37 4.78
N ARG A 149 11.02 -4.27 5.39
CA ARG A 149 10.14 -3.29 6.06
C ARG A 149 9.15 -2.65 5.11
N VAL A 150 9.62 -2.21 3.95
CA VAL A 150 8.77 -1.62 2.90
C VAL A 150 7.82 -2.69 2.35
N LEU A 151 8.32 -3.88 2.05
CA LEU A 151 7.49 -4.97 1.54
C LEU A 151 6.39 -5.38 2.52
N ALA A 152 6.71 -5.49 3.82
CA ALA A 152 5.74 -5.85 4.83
C ALA A 152 4.64 -4.79 4.96
N HIS A 153 5.01 -3.51 4.87
CA HIS A 153 4.04 -2.41 4.84
C HIS A 153 3.10 -2.53 3.63
N GLU A 154 3.62 -2.69 2.41
CA GLU A 154 2.79 -2.83 1.21
C GLU A 154 1.92 -4.11 1.24
N LEU A 155 2.43 -5.21 1.80
CA LEU A 155 1.63 -6.41 2.04
C LEU A 155 0.46 -6.13 3.00
N GLY A 156 0.66 -5.30 4.03
CA GLY A 156 -0.41 -4.89 4.93
C GLY A 156 -1.55 -4.17 4.20
N HIS A 157 -1.23 -3.27 3.27
CA HIS A 157 -2.24 -2.64 2.40
C HIS A 157 -2.96 -3.67 1.51
N ALA A 158 -2.23 -4.61 0.91
CA ALA A 158 -2.80 -5.65 0.08
C ALA A 158 -3.74 -6.59 0.87
N VAL A 159 -3.37 -6.91 2.11
CA VAL A 159 -4.22 -7.64 3.07
C VAL A 159 -5.49 -6.87 3.36
N ASP A 160 -5.40 -5.57 3.72
CA ASP A 160 -6.57 -4.77 4.03
C ASP A 160 -7.58 -4.72 2.88
N VAL A 161 -7.12 -4.46 1.65
CA VAL A 161 -8.03 -4.34 0.50
C VAL A 161 -8.61 -5.68 0.05
N THR A 162 -7.89 -6.78 0.30
CA THR A 162 -8.32 -8.12 -0.12
C THR A 162 -9.23 -8.77 0.91
N LEU A 163 -8.89 -8.64 2.20
CA LEU A 163 -9.51 -9.39 3.27
C LEU A 163 -10.45 -8.55 4.12
N ASN A 164 -10.29 -7.24 4.24
CA ASN A 164 -11.05 -6.48 5.24
C ASN A 164 -12.24 -5.71 4.66
N THR A 165 -13.38 -5.88 5.31
CA THR A 165 -14.62 -5.13 5.12
C THR A 165 -14.57 -3.79 5.84
N GLY A 166 -15.51 -2.90 5.53
CA GLY A 166 -15.65 -1.63 6.26
C GLY A 166 -15.91 -1.79 7.76
N ASP A 167 -16.49 -2.92 8.19
CA ASP A 167 -16.80 -3.17 9.60
C ASP A 167 -15.55 -3.61 10.37
N GLU A 168 -14.76 -4.50 9.78
CA GLU A 168 -13.45 -4.92 10.28
C GLU A 168 -12.48 -3.72 10.40
N ARG A 169 -12.50 -2.80 9.42
CA ARG A 169 -11.74 -1.55 9.47
C ARG A 169 -12.16 -0.62 10.61
N ARG A 170 -13.45 -0.56 10.93
CA ARG A 170 -13.93 0.21 12.09
C ARG A 170 -13.56 -0.45 13.41
N ALA A 171 -13.58 -1.78 13.46
CA ALA A 171 -13.09 -2.52 14.62
C ALA A 171 -11.61 -2.25 14.84
N TRP A 172 -10.80 -2.22 13.77
CA TRP A 172 -9.39 -1.83 13.84
C TRP A 172 -9.19 -0.44 14.45
N LEU A 173 -9.86 0.60 13.91
CA LEU A 173 -9.73 1.96 14.45
C LEU A 173 -10.15 2.05 15.93
N ALA A 174 -11.15 1.28 16.33
CA ALA A 174 -11.60 1.25 17.72
C ALA A 174 -10.58 0.55 18.65
N GLU A 175 -9.98 -0.55 18.19
CA GLU A 175 -8.90 -1.26 18.92
C GLU A 175 -7.68 -0.35 19.10
N ARG A 176 -7.31 0.36 18.03
CA ARG A 176 -6.17 1.29 18.01
C ARG A 176 -6.38 2.59 18.78
N ASP A 177 -7.55 2.77 19.41
CA ASP A 177 -7.97 4.02 20.07
C ASP A 177 -7.79 5.25 19.15
N ALA A 178 -8.10 5.09 17.87
CA ALA A 178 -7.89 6.13 16.87
C ALA A 178 -8.88 7.30 17.06
N ASP A 179 -8.43 8.52 16.71
CA ASP A 179 -9.31 9.69 16.68
C ASP A 179 -10.53 9.46 15.78
N ASN A 180 -11.69 9.99 16.16
CA ASN A 180 -12.93 9.78 15.42
C ASN A 180 -12.95 10.42 14.02
N GLN A 181 -12.00 11.30 13.72
CA GLN A 181 -11.79 11.91 12.40
C GLN A 181 -10.74 11.18 11.56
N THR A 182 -10.09 10.14 12.11
CA THR A 182 -9.08 9.36 11.38
C THR A 182 -9.72 8.76 10.14
N ALA A 183 -9.28 9.26 8.98
CA ALA A 183 -9.70 8.72 7.71
C ALA A 183 -9.04 7.34 7.49
N TRP A 184 -9.78 6.40 6.89
CA TRP A 184 -9.19 5.12 6.53
C TRP A 184 -8.12 5.27 5.44
N TRP A 185 -8.41 6.05 4.40
CA TRP A 185 -7.49 6.33 3.31
C TRP A 185 -7.03 7.79 3.32
N PRO A 186 -5.82 8.08 2.80
CA PRO A 186 -5.38 9.46 2.61
C PRO A 186 -6.36 10.26 1.76
N THR A 187 -6.46 11.56 2.04
CA THR A 187 -7.23 12.50 1.21
C THR A 187 -6.29 13.50 0.55
N GLY A 188 -6.47 13.78 -0.74
CA GLY A 188 -5.74 14.85 -1.44
C GLY A 188 -4.21 14.71 -1.49
N GLY A 189 -3.67 13.49 -1.38
CA GLY A 189 -2.22 13.25 -1.31
C GLY A 189 -1.63 13.37 0.10
N GLY A 190 -2.47 13.29 1.15
CA GLY A 190 -2.04 13.23 2.54
C GLY A 190 -1.11 12.05 2.86
N ALA A 191 -0.44 12.12 4.01
CA ALA A 191 0.49 11.09 4.46
C ALA A 191 -0.24 9.80 4.81
N ASP A 192 0.35 8.67 4.43
CA ASP A 192 -0.20 7.34 4.71
C ASP A 192 -0.22 7.04 6.23
N PHE A 193 0.84 7.42 6.93
CA PHE A 193 1.04 7.15 8.36
C PHE A 193 0.01 7.80 9.30
N GLU A 194 -0.76 8.78 8.82
CA GLU A 194 -1.82 9.44 9.59
C GLU A 194 -3.19 8.75 9.44
N THR A 195 -3.25 7.64 8.70
CA THR A 195 -4.51 7.01 8.28
C THR A 195 -4.71 5.62 8.86
N GLY A 196 -5.96 5.17 8.91
CA GLY A 196 -6.27 3.81 9.37
C GLY A 196 -5.61 2.71 8.55
N ALA A 197 -5.56 2.88 7.22
CA ALA A 197 -4.89 1.93 6.34
C ALA A 197 -3.37 1.91 6.56
N GLY A 198 -2.75 3.09 6.68
CA GLY A 198 -1.32 3.19 6.96
C GLY A 198 -0.94 2.65 8.33
N ASP A 199 -1.76 2.89 9.36
CA ASP A 199 -1.59 2.28 10.68
C ASP A 199 -1.69 0.75 10.62
N PHE A 200 -2.73 0.22 9.96
CA PHE A 200 -2.85 -1.23 9.75
C PHE A 200 -1.61 -1.82 9.06
N ALA A 201 -1.12 -1.16 8.00
CA ALA A 201 0.08 -1.57 7.28
C ALA A 201 1.36 -1.51 8.14
N GLU A 202 1.49 -0.49 8.99
CA GLU A 202 2.61 -0.34 9.92
C GLU A 202 2.60 -1.39 11.03
N VAL A 203 1.43 -1.70 11.61
CA VAL A 203 1.30 -2.75 12.62
C VAL A 203 1.51 -4.12 11.99
N PHE A 204 1.05 -4.33 10.75
CA PHE A 204 1.36 -5.54 9.99
C PHE A 204 2.87 -5.71 9.78
N ALA A 205 3.57 -4.65 9.37
CA ALA A 205 5.01 -4.70 9.22
C ALA A 205 5.73 -5.02 10.54
N SER A 206 5.25 -4.45 11.64
CA SER A 206 5.78 -4.69 12.98
C SER A 206 5.53 -6.12 13.47
N TRP A 207 4.38 -6.70 13.12
CA TRP A 207 4.09 -8.12 13.38
C TRP A 207 5.06 -9.06 12.64
N GLN A 208 5.49 -8.67 11.43
CA GLN A 208 6.45 -9.46 10.67
C GLN A 208 7.89 -9.33 11.20
N LEU A 209 8.33 -8.09 11.48
CA LEU A 209 9.76 -7.75 11.61
C LEU A 209 10.16 -7.15 12.97
N GLY A 210 9.20 -6.82 13.83
CA GLY A 210 9.43 -6.03 15.04
C GLY A 210 9.23 -4.52 14.84
N ASN A 211 9.26 -3.77 15.94
CA ASN A 211 8.77 -2.39 15.99
C ASN A 211 9.85 -1.30 15.82
N ASP A 212 11.05 -1.64 15.34
CA ASP A 212 12.24 -0.78 15.41
C ASP A 212 12.17 0.49 14.52
N ASP A 213 11.34 0.46 13.48
CA ASP A 213 11.13 1.59 12.56
C ASP A 213 9.64 1.92 12.43
N PHE A 214 8.84 1.80 13.49
CA PHE A 214 7.40 2.08 13.47
C PHE A 214 7.08 3.56 13.23
N ARG A 215 6.17 3.83 12.28
CA ARG A 215 5.91 5.19 11.79
C ARG A 215 4.45 5.64 11.90
N SER A 216 3.54 4.78 12.35
CA SER A 216 2.14 5.17 12.49
C SER A 216 2.00 6.38 13.41
N GLU A 217 1.20 7.36 12.98
CA GLU A 217 0.84 8.55 13.75
C GLU A 217 -0.56 8.40 14.38
N VAL A 218 -1.28 7.31 14.08
CA VAL A 218 -2.61 7.03 14.65
C VAL A 218 -2.49 6.67 16.13
N ASN A 219 -1.62 5.71 16.44
CA ASN A 219 -1.27 5.36 17.81
C ASN A 219 0.18 4.80 17.83
N PRO A 220 1.12 5.43 18.54
CA PRO A 220 2.53 5.03 18.50
C PRO A 220 2.81 3.72 19.26
N ASP A 221 1.90 3.28 20.14
CA ASP A 221 2.05 2.06 20.92
C ASP A 221 1.33 0.90 20.22
N VAL A 222 1.94 -0.28 20.20
CA VAL A 222 1.34 -1.54 19.71
C VAL A 222 1.28 -2.52 20.86
N ASP A 223 0.08 -2.95 21.22
CA ASP A 223 -0.16 -3.89 22.32
C ASP A 223 -0.58 -5.30 21.85
N ALA A 224 -0.88 -6.18 22.80
CA ALA A 224 -1.25 -7.55 22.50
C ALA A 224 -2.64 -7.69 21.87
N GLY A 225 -3.57 -6.78 22.17
CA GLY A 225 -4.91 -6.72 21.58
C GLY A 225 -4.83 -6.33 20.10
N ASP A 226 -4.01 -5.33 19.78
CA ASP A 226 -3.73 -4.91 18.40
C ASP A 226 -3.23 -6.08 17.54
N LEU A 227 -2.22 -6.80 18.03
CA LEU A 227 -1.64 -7.94 17.32
C LEU A 227 -2.62 -9.11 17.20
N GLN A 228 -3.46 -9.33 18.22
CA GLN A 228 -4.49 -10.37 18.19
C GLN A 228 -5.59 -10.05 17.17
N LEU A 229 -6.01 -8.79 17.07
CA LEU A 229 -6.98 -8.36 16.06
C LEU A 229 -6.35 -8.40 14.67
N LEU A 230 -5.11 -7.93 14.52
CA LEU A 230 -4.37 -7.99 13.26
C LEU A 230 -4.32 -9.42 12.72
N GLU A 231 -3.96 -10.40 13.55
CA GLU A 231 -3.88 -11.80 13.12
C GLU A 231 -5.22 -12.32 12.59
N GLN A 232 -6.34 -11.94 13.22
CA GLN A 232 -7.69 -12.29 12.76
C GLN A 232 -8.05 -11.63 11.42
N LEU A 233 -7.62 -10.38 11.23
CA LEU A 233 -7.88 -9.63 10.00
C LEU A 233 -6.94 -10.03 8.86
N ALA A 234 -5.76 -10.53 9.18
CA ALA A 234 -4.75 -10.91 8.20
C ALA A 234 -4.94 -12.32 7.63
N VAL A 235 -5.72 -13.20 8.27
CA VAL A 235 -5.90 -14.58 7.81
C VAL A 235 -7.39 -14.92 7.74
N ARG A 236 -7.87 -15.40 6.58
CA ARG A 236 -9.25 -15.89 6.49
C ARG A 236 -9.33 -17.31 7.04
N ASN A 237 -9.85 -17.44 8.27
CA ASN A 237 -10.16 -18.76 8.81
C ASN A 237 -11.17 -19.48 7.90
N SER A 238 -10.86 -20.72 7.52
CA SER A 238 -11.63 -21.52 6.56
C SER A 238 -13.06 -21.87 7.01
N SER A 239 -13.48 -21.41 8.18
CA SER A 239 -14.80 -21.63 8.78
C SER A 239 -15.85 -20.59 8.38
N ASP A 240 -15.48 -19.53 7.67
CA ASP A 240 -16.38 -18.42 7.30
C ASP A 240 -16.84 -18.45 5.82
N GLN A 241 -16.67 -19.58 5.11
CA GLN A 241 -17.20 -19.83 3.76
C GLN A 241 -18.37 -20.80 3.74
#